data_AF-W4SBX6-F1
#
_entry.id   AF-W4SBX6-F1
#
_cell.length_a   1.000
_cell.length_b   1.000
_cell.length_c   1.000
_cell.angle_alpha   90.00
_cell.angle_beta   90.00
_cell.angle_gamma   90.00
#
_symmetry.space_group_name_H-M   'P 1'
#
loop_
_entity.id
_entity.type
_entity.pdbx_description
1 polymer ?
#
loop_
_entity_poly.entity_id
_entity_poly.type
_entity_poly.pdbx_seq_one_letter_code
_entity_poly.pdbx_strand_id
1 'polypeptide(L)'
;MHDDSLPNVSTNASPTHAACPHAAAPANDGLPADASRRRVLQWSALLVAAGWLRLPLEAAASQAGAVTAVPLQAVRLKPSLFLESLQTNRRYLLELEPDRLLHNFLHYAGLPAKGPVYGGWEGDTIAGHTLGHYLSALSKMYAQTGDEALRTRVDYIVTELARAQAQDSSGYVGGLTRKNDAGQIEAGKQVFEDLRGGVINASAFSLNGSWSPLYTVHKLFAGLLDAQALAGNAQALQVLQPLAGYLAGIFDGLSQTQMQALLDSEFGGLNESYLELGARTGEHRWVAIGQRLRHDKVIGPAQSGKDALPHHHANTRCRSSSVPRGSSKWPAMWMPLLPRNSSGRRSPTTTAM
;
A
#
# COMPACT_ATOMS: atom_id res chain seq x y z
N MET A 1 -42.58 20.18 -39.10
CA MET A 1 -43.69 21.16 -39.16
C MET A 1 -44.51 21.00 -37.90
N HIS A 2 -44.01 21.57 -36.80
CA HIS A 2 -44.75 22.00 -35.61
C HIS A 2 -43.86 23.01 -34.91
N ASP A 3 -44.53 24.03 -34.40
CA ASP A 3 -44.09 25.41 -34.24
C ASP A 3 -43.94 25.75 -32.75
N ASP A 4 -42.97 26.63 -32.48
CA ASP A 4 -42.73 27.59 -31.40
C ASP A 4 -43.49 27.43 -30.06
N SER A 5 -42.87 27.60 -28.88
CA SER A 5 -42.45 28.93 -28.41
C SER A 5 -41.70 28.85 -27.07
N LEU A 6 -40.51 29.45 -26.98
CA LEU A 6 -39.91 29.94 -25.73
C LEU A 6 -39.51 31.40 -25.94
N PRO A 7 -39.92 32.36 -25.10
CA PRO A 7 -39.51 33.74 -25.29
C PRO A 7 -38.14 34.00 -24.65
N ASN A 8 -37.25 34.50 -25.48
CA ASN A 8 -36.01 35.18 -25.16
C ASN A 8 -36.35 36.66 -24.88
N VAL A 9 -35.87 37.23 -23.76
CA VAL A 9 -35.92 38.69 -23.56
C VAL A 9 -34.59 39.15 -22.99
N SER A 10 -33.84 39.88 -23.82
CA SER A 10 -32.77 40.77 -23.41
C SER A 10 -33.06 42.19 -23.87
N THR A 11 -32.68 43.14 -23.03
CA THR A 11 -32.24 44.52 -23.29
C THR A 11 -33.16 45.69 -22.92
N ASN A 12 -32.52 46.56 -22.12
CA ASN A 12 -32.52 48.03 -22.12
C ASN A 12 -33.72 48.82 -21.61
N ALA A 13 -33.50 49.44 -20.45
CA ALA A 13 -33.76 50.88 -20.26
C ALA A 13 -32.92 51.44 -19.10
N SER A 14 -32.17 52.51 -19.37
CA SER A 14 -31.54 53.41 -18.39
C SER A 14 -32.61 54.20 -17.61
N PRO A 15 -32.26 54.75 -16.43
CA PRO A 15 -32.53 56.17 -16.24
C PRO A 15 -31.38 56.94 -15.58
N THR A 16 -31.32 58.20 -15.99
CA THR A 16 -30.45 59.29 -15.57
C THR A 16 -30.85 59.92 -14.23
N HIS A 17 -29.82 60.32 -13.47
CA HIS A 17 -29.69 61.46 -12.55
C HIS A 17 -30.66 61.66 -11.36
N ALA A 18 -30.11 61.47 -10.15
CA ALA A 18 -30.36 62.36 -9.00
C ALA A 18 -29.09 62.45 -8.13
N ALA A 19 -28.77 63.67 -7.68
CA ALA A 19 -27.46 64.13 -7.26
C ALA A 19 -27.03 63.73 -5.83
N CYS A 20 -25.73 63.51 -5.65
CA CYS A 20 -25.04 63.47 -4.36
C CYS A 20 -24.69 64.89 -3.88
N PRO A 21 -24.82 65.21 -2.59
CA PRO A 21 -24.19 66.40 -2.02
C PRO A 21 -22.71 66.13 -1.69
N HIS A 22 -21.90 67.14 -1.99
CA HIS A 22 -20.46 67.23 -1.80
C HIS A 22 -20.00 67.04 -0.35
N ALA A 23 -18.96 66.24 -0.15
CA ALA A 23 -18.01 66.39 0.96
C ALA A 23 -16.59 66.48 0.36
N ALA A 24 -15.90 67.57 0.70
CA ALA A 24 -14.61 67.95 0.14
C ALA A 24 -13.48 66.98 0.55
N ALA A 25 -12.58 66.69 -0.39
CA ALA A 25 -11.34 65.98 -0.15
C ALA A 25 -10.32 66.90 0.56
N PRO A 26 -9.57 66.41 1.57
CA PRO A 26 -8.49 67.17 2.18
C PRO A 26 -7.31 67.34 1.22
N ALA A 27 -6.65 68.48 1.38
CA ALA A 27 -5.56 68.97 0.55
C ALA A 27 -4.37 68.01 0.47
N ASN A 28 -3.76 68.03 -0.71
CA ASN A 28 -2.54 67.32 -1.07
C ASN A 28 -1.34 68.03 -0.44
N ASP A 29 -0.97 67.64 0.79
CA ASP A 29 0.29 68.06 1.39
C ASP A 29 1.45 67.35 0.70
N GLY A 30 2.31 68.16 0.07
CA GLY A 30 3.32 67.73 -0.88
C GLY A 30 4.33 66.70 -0.34
N LEU A 31 4.62 65.71 -1.18
CA LEU A 31 5.84 64.92 -1.07
C LEU A 31 7.05 65.84 -1.33
N PRO A 32 8.03 65.95 -0.42
CA PRO A 32 9.27 66.65 -0.73
C PRO A 32 10.10 65.77 -1.68
N ALA A 33 10.17 66.19 -2.94
CA ALA A 33 11.19 65.75 -3.87
C ALA A 33 12.55 66.35 -3.44
N ASP A 34 13.31 65.60 -2.65
CA ASP A 34 14.78 65.74 -2.64
C ASP A 34 15.45 64.40 -2.35
N ALA A 35 15.36 63.50 -3.33
CA ALA A 35 16.20 62.32 -3.42
C ALA A 35 17.56 62.73 -4.02
N SER A 36 18.35 63.50 -3.26
CA SER A 36 19.71 63.83 -3.67
C SER A 36 20.52 62.55 -3.95
N ARG A 37 21.32 62.55 -5.02
CA ARG A 37 22.18 61.43 -5.46
C ARG A 37 23.01 60.82 -4.32
N ARG A 38 23.29 61.61 -3.29
CA ARG A 38 24.01 61.21 -2.07
C ARG A 38 23.23 60.20 -1.22
N ARG A 39 21.91 60.35 -1.10
CA ARG A 39 21.05 59.39 -0.38
C ARG A 39 20.96 58.07 -1.15
N VAL A 40 20.82 58.10 -2.47
CA VAL A 40 20.77 56.86 -3.29
C VAL A 40 22.08 56.07 -3.16
N LEU A 41 23.24 56.74 -3.15
CA LEU A 41 24.54 56.10 -2.91
C LEU A 41 24.69 55.56 -1.47
N GLN A 42 24.15 56.25 -0.47
CA GLN A 42 24.15 55.77 0.92
C GLN A 42 23.27 54.53 1.12
N TRP A 43 22.09 54.48 0.48
CA TRP A 43 21.20 53.31 0.54
C TRP A 43 21.75 52.11 -0.26
N SER A 44 22.44 52.35 -1.37
CA SER A 44 23.08 51.28 -2.14
C SER A 44 24.34 50.72 -1.45
N ALA A 45 25.11 51.54 -0.73
CA ALA A 45 26.21 51.06 0.11
C ALA A 45 25.70 50.20 1.29
N LEU A 46 24.54 50.54 1.88
CA LEU A 46 23.89 49.72 2.92
C LEU A 46 23.36 48.38 2.38
N LEU A 47 22.88 48.34 1.12
CA LEU A 47 22.46 47.10 0.47
C LEU A 47 23.63 46.18 0.12
N VAL A 48 24.79 46.72 -0.25
CA VAL A 48 26.02 45.94 -0.47
C VAL A 48 26.61 45.44 0.87
N ALA A 49 26.56 46.26 1.92
CA ALA A 49 26.96 45.85 3.28
C ALA A 49 26.01 44.80 3.88
N ALA A 50 24.71 44.89 3.59
CA ALA A 50 23.73 43.87 3.97
C ALA A 50 23.85 42.59 3.13
N GLY A 51 24.36 42.67 1.91
CA GLY A 51 24.68 41.50 1.06
C GLY A 51 25.81 40.61 1.61
N TRP A 52 26.55 41.09 2.61
CA TRP A 52 27.58 40.32 3.35
C TRP A 52 27.08 39.77 4.68
N LEU A 53 25.92 40.21 5.18
CA LEU A 53 25.14 39.38 6.09
C LEU A 53 24.51 38.29 5.24
N ARG A 54 25.26 37.19 5.09
CA ARG A 54 24.63 35.88 4.90
C ARG A 54 23.65 35.73 6.06
N LEU A 55 22.40 36.13 5.87
CA LEU A 55 21.29 35.52 6.60
C LEU A 55 21.56 34.03 6.47
N PRO A 56 21.71 33.28 7.57
CA PRO A 56 21.77 31.85 7.49
C PRO A 56 20.41 31.44 6.91
N LEU A 57 20.38 31.27 5.59
CA LEU A 57 19.36 30.55 4.85
C LEU A 57 19.49 29.04 5.12
N GLU A 58 20.36 28.65 6.05
CA GLU A 58 19.99 27.67 7.06
C GLU A 58 18.91 28.26 7.96
N ALA A 59 17.72 28.53 7.38
CA ALA A 59 16.52 28.16 8.10
C ALA A 59 16.81 26.74 8.54
N ALA A 60 16.96 26.54 9.86
CA ALA A 60 17.20 25.22 10.42
C ALA A 60 16.11 24.34 9.84
N ALA A 61 16.46 23.61 8.76
CA ALA A 61 15.58 22.64 8.18
C ALA A 61 15.40 21.68 9.33
N SER A 62 14.19 21.71 9.91
CA SER A 62 13.77 20.74 10.92
C SER A 62 14.41 19.42 10.53
N GLN A 63 15.33 18.90 11.35
CA GLN A 63 15.83 17.55 11.12
C GLN A 63 14.58 16.71 10.93
N ALA A 64 14.51 15.98 9.81
CA ALA A 64 13.32 15.20 9.48
C ALA A 64 12.98 14.32 10.69
N GLY A 65 11.98 14.75 11.45
CA GLY A 65 11.51 14.02 12.61
C GLY A 65 10.91 12.70 12.14
N ALA A 66 10.99 11.67 12.97
CA ALA A 66 10.20 10.48 12.73
C ALA A 66 8.72 10.85 12.86
N VAL A 67 7.98 10.85 11.74
CA VAL A 67 6.53 11.03 11.73
C VAL A 67 5.89 9.65 11.76
N THR A 68 5.06 9.41 12.77
CA THR A 68 4.28 8.18 12.91
C THR A 68 2.82 8.46 12.58
N ALA A 69 2.20 7.60 11.77
CA ALA A 69 0.77 7.68 11.51
C ALA A 69 -0.03 7.43 12.80
N VAL A 70 -1.09 8.21 13.02
CA VAL A 70 -1.99 8.00 14.16
C VAL A 70 -2.80 6.72 13.93
N PRO A 71 -2.90 5.80 14.92
CA PRO A 71 -3.67 4.57 14.75
C PRO A 71 -5.16 4.87 14.54
N LEU A 72 -5.84 4.06 13.74
CA LEU A 72 -7.29 4.21 13.45
C LEU A 72 -8.13 4.24 14.73
N GLN A 73 -7.75 3.47 15.75
CA GLN A 73 -8.45 3.42 17.04
C GLN A 73 -8.41 4.76 17.79
N ALA A 74 -7.43 5.62 17.51
CA ALA A 74 -7.27 6.92 18.16
C ALA A 74 -8.03 8.06 17.48
N VAL A 75 -8.67 7.82 16.32
CA VAL A 75 -9.42 8.85 15.58
C VAL A 75 -10.86 8.41 15.41
N ARG A 76 -11.81 9.25 15.83
CA ARG A 76 -13.24 9.02 15.62
C ARG A 76 -13.83 10.15 14.79
N LEU A 77 -14.51 9.78 13.70
CA LEU A 77 -15.13 10.76 12.80
C LEU A 77 -16.35 11.37 13.47
N LYS A 78 -16.43 12.70 13.44
CA LYS A 78 -17.62 13.47 13.83
C LYS A 78 -18.63 13.51 12.67
N PRO A 79 -19.90 13.90 12.93
CA PRO A 79 -20.89 14.09 11.88
C PRO A 79 -20.33 14.89 10.69
N SER A 80 -20.24 14.22 9.54
CA SER A 80 -19.61 14.71 8.31
C SER A 80 -19.87 13.73 7.16
N LEU A 81 -19.62 14.17 5.93
CA LEU A 81 -19.64 13.32 4.73
C LEU A 81 -18.76 12.05 4.88
N PHE A 82 -17.65 12.16 5.61
CA PHE A 82 -16.76 11.02 5.85
C PHE A 82 -17.39 9.98 6.79
N LEU A 83 -18.09 10.42 7.83
CA LEU A 83 -18.83 9.52 8.71
C LEU A 83 -19.99 8.85 7.96
N GLU A 84 -20.71 9.59 7.12
CA GLU A 84 -21.78 9.04 6.27
C GLU A 84 -21.24 7.98 5.30
N SER A 85 -20.11 8.25 4.64
CA SER A 85 -19.42 7.30 3.76
C SER A 85 -18.99 6.05 4.52
N LEU A 86 -18.46 6.23 5.73
CA LEU A 86 -18.07 5.12 6.61
C LEU A 86 -19.27 4.25 6.98
N GLN A 87 -20.40 4.85 7.37
CA GLN A 87 -21.60 4.09 7.74
C GLN A 87 -22.23 3.38 6.53
N THR A 88 -22.18 3.98 5.35
CA THR A 88 -22.60 3.34 4.10
C THR A 88 -21.74 2.12 3.79
N ASN A 89 -20.41 2.26 3.89
CA ASN A 89 -19.50 1.13 3.69
C ASN A 89 -19.73 0.03 4.74
N ARG A 90 -19.97 0.40 6.02
CA ARG A 90 -20.29 -0.56 7.08
C ARG A 90 -21.54 -1.39 6.74
N ARG A 91 -22.62 -0.76 6.29
CA ARG A 91 -23.85 -1.47 5.87
C ARG A 91 -23.56 -2.46 4.75
N TYR A 92 -22.86 -2.01 3.70
CA TYR A 92 -22.47 -2.87 2.59
C TYR A 92 -21.62 -4.07 3.03
N LEU A 93 -20.63 -3.86 3.90
CA LEU A 93 -19.81 -4.95 4.43
C LEU A 93 -20.63 -5.97 5.21
N LEU A 94 -21.69 -5.54 5.90
CA LEU A 94 -22.57 -6.43 6.66
C LEU A 94 -23.54 -7.21 5.77
N GLU A 95 -23.91 -6.68 4.62
CA GLU A 95 -24.74 -7.35 3.59
C GLU A 95 -24.03 -8.51 2.89
N LEU A 96 -22.68 -8.47 2.81
CA LEU A 96 -21.90 -9.57 2.23
C LEU A 96 -21.95 -10.82 3.11
N GLU A 97 -22.11 -11.97 2.45
CA GLU A 97 -22.22 -13.29 3.07
C GLU A 97 -20.85 -13.99 3.05
N PRO A 98 -20.22 -14.22 4.22
CA PRO A 98 -18.86 -14.74 4.27
C PRO A 98 -18.74 -16.16 3.70
N ASP A 99 -19.77 -16.99 3.88
CA ASP A 99 -19.77 -18.38 3.41
C ASP A 99 -19.68 -18.52 1.89
N ARG A 100 -20.25 -17.56 1.16
CA ARG A 100 -20.18 -17.49 -0.30
C ARG A 100 -18.79 -17.09 -0.79
N LEU A 101 -18.09 -16.20 -0.08
CA LEU A 101 -16.69 -15.85 -0.36
C LEU A 101 -15.73 -16.98 0.06
N LEU A 102 -16.09 -17.76 1.07
CA LEU A 102 -15.33 -18.93 1.52
C LEU A 102 -15.57 -20.19 0.67
N HIS A 103 -16.51 -20.16 -0.27
CA HIS A 103 -16.90 -21.33 -1.07
C HIS A 103 -15.70 -22.08 -1.65
N ASN A 104 -14.90 -21.41 -2.48
CA ASN A 104 -13.78 -22.07 -3.17
C ASN A 104 -12.69 -22.52 -2.21
N PHE A 105 -12.45 -21.77 -1.13
CA PHE A 105 -11.48 -22.13 -0.10
C PHE A 105 -11.84 -23.46 0.58
N LEU A 106 -13.12 -23.65 0.90
CA LEU A 106 -13.61 -24.88 1.49
C LEU A 106 -13.65 -26.01 0.45
N HIS A 107 -14.23 -25.74 -0.73
CA HIS A 107 -14.42 -26.73 -1.78
C HIS A 107 -13.09 -27.37 -2.22
N TYR A 108 -12.07 -26.56 -2.52
CA TYR A 108 -10.76 -27.07 -2.95
C TYR A 108 -9.91 -27.66 -1.82
N ALA A 109 -10.27 -27.40 -0.56
CA ALA A 109 -9.73 -28.10 0.60
C ALA A 109 -10.45 -29.45 0.86
N GLY A 110 -11.41 -29.86 0.02
CA GLY A 110 -12.19 -31.09 0.21
C GLY A 110 -13.29 -30.97 1.27
N LEU A 111 -13.61 -29.75 1.72
CA LEU A 111 -14.67 -29.48 2.69
C LEU A 111 -15.97 -29.07 1.98
N PRO A 112 -17.14 -29.37 2.57
CA PRO A 112 -18.41 -28.93 2.01
C PRO A 112 -18.51 -27.39 2.08
N ALA A 113 -18.79 -26.77 0.94
CA ALA A 113 -19.08 -25.35 0.88
C ALA A 113 -20.41 -25.04 1.60
N LYS A 114 -20.46 -23.91 2.30
CA LYS A 114 -21.62 -23.51 3.12
C LYS A 114 -22.60 -22.56 2.43
N GLY A 115 -22.20 -21.97 1.31
CA GLY A 115 -23.03 -21.12 0.46
C GLY A 115 -22.57 -21.20 -1.00
N PRO A 116 -23.39 -20.77 -1.98
CA PRO A 116 -23.01 -20.80 -3.39
C PRO A 116 -21.96 -19.72 -3.71
N VAL A 117 -21.12 -19.98 -4.73
CA VAL A 117 -20.13 -19.01 -5.23
C VAL A 117 -20.79 -17.67 -5.56
N TYR A 118 -20.09 -16.57 -5.29
CA TYR A 118 -20.51 -15.26 -5.78
C TYR A 118 -20.37 -15.15 -7.31
N GLY A 119 -21.27 -14.43 -7.96
CA GLY A 119 -21.17 -14.18 -9.40
C GLY A 119 -20.01 -13.23 -9.75
N GLY A 120 -19.95 -12.82 -11.02
CA GLY A 120 -18.90 -11.93 -11.51
C GLY A 120 -17.52 -12.58 -11.40
N TRP A 121 -16.55 -11.83 -10.90
CA TRP A 121 -15.14 -12.25 -10.86
C TRP A 121 -14.87 -13.40 -9.88
N GLU A 122 -15.71 -13.58 -8.85
CA GLU A 122 -15.62 -14.72 -7.93
C GLU A 122 -16.06 -16.06 -8.57
N GLY A 123 -16.75 -15.99 -9.72
CA GLY A 123 -17.08 -17.15 -10.56
C GLY A 123 -16.07 -17.43 -11.67
N ASP A 124 -14.95 -16.69 -11.71
CA ASP A 124 -13.92 -16.80 -12.75
C ASP A 124 -12.53 -17.07 -12.11
N THR A 125 -11.49 -17.01 -12.92
CA THR A 125 -10.10 -17.37 -12.60
C THR A 125 -9.37 -16.44 -11.61
N ILE A 126 -9.99 -15.32 -11.21
CA ILE A 126 -9.46 -14.41 -10.18
C ILE A 126 -10.10 -14.63 -8.80
N ALA A 127 -11.00 -15.62 -8.67
CA ALA A 127 -11.77 -15.88 -7.45
C ALA A 127 -10.93 -15.94 -6.15
N GLY A 128 -11.56 -15.63 -5.03
CA GLY A 128 -10.92 -15.54 -3.71
C GLY A 128 -10.20 -14.23 -3.43
N HIS A 129 -9.99 -13.36 -4.45
CA HIS A 129 -9.40 -12.05 -4.23
C HIS A 129 -10.30 -11.15 -3.38
N THR A 130 -11.62 -11.30 -3.51
CA THR A 130 -12.60 -10.50 -2.76
C THR A 130 -12.55 -10.83 -1.27
N LEU A 131 -12.37 -12.10 -0.89
CA LEU A 131 -12.26 -12.49 0.52
C LEU A 131 -11.11 -11.75 1.23
N GLY A 132 -9.96 -11.64 0.57
CA GLY A 132 -8.80 -10.92 1.13
C GLY A 132 -9.05 -9.42 1.32
N HIS A 133 -9.67 -8.77 0.33
CA HIS A 133 -10.11 -7.37 0.45
C HIS A 133 -11.18 -7.20 1.54
N TYR A 134 -12.13 -8.12 1.59
CA TYR A 134 -13.21 -8.11 2.56
C TYR A 134 -12.68 -8.23 3.99
N LEU A 135 -11.76 -9.16 4.24
CA LEU A 135 -11.09 -9.33 5.52
C LEU A 135 -10.34 -8.06 5.95
N SER A 136 -9.62 -7.42 5.03
CA SER A 136 -8.96 -6.13 5.26
C SER A 136 -9.96 -5.03 5.63
N ALA A 137 -11.07 -4.95 4.89
CA ALA A 137 -12.11 -3.94 5.08
C ALA A 137 -12.83 -4.09 6.42
N LEU A 138 -13.20 -5.32 6.80
CA LEU A 138 -13.78 -5.63 8.11
C LEU A 138 -12.84 -5.23 9.24
N SER A 139 -11.55 -5.57 9.13
CA SER A 139 -10.54 -5.28 10.15
C SER A 139 -10.31 -3.78 10.33
N LYS A 140 -10.20 -3.03 9.22
CA LYS A 140 -10.10 -1.55 9.24
C LYS A 140 -11.36 -0.89 9.78
N MET A 141 -12.53 -1.38 9.39
CA MET A 141 -13.80 -0.84 9.86
C MET A 141 -14.00 -1.10 11.36
N TYR A 142 -13.61 -2.28 11.85
CA TYR A 142 -13.61 -2.59 13.27
C TYR A 142 -12.68 -1.65 14.05
N ALA A 143 -11.44 -1.47 13.60
CA ALA A 143 -10.51 -0.54 14.25
C ALA A 143 -11.06 0.90 14.34
N GLN A 144 -11.79 1.34 13.31
CA GLN A 144 -12.35 2.69 13.24
C GLN A 144 -13.64 2.88 14.05
N THR A 145 -14.45 1.83 14.23
CA THR A 145 -15.79 1.93 14.84
C THR A 145 -15.93 1.24 16.19
N GLY A 146 -15.14 0.19 16.44
CA GLY A 146 -15.32 -0.72 17.57
C GLY A 146 -16.54 -1.65 17.44
N ASP A 147 -17.11 -1.82 16.24
CA ASP A 147 -18.29 -2.66 16.04
C ASP A 147 -17.95 -4.16 16.07
N GLU A 148 -18.31 -4.81 17.17
CA GLU A 148 -18.04 -6.22 17.43
C GLU A 148 -18.67 -7.19 16.42
N ALA A 149 -19.70 -6.80 15.68
CA ALA A 149 -20.25 -7.63 14.59
C ALA A 149 -19.22 -7.86 13.48
N LEU A 150 -18.39 -6.85 13.20
CA LEU A 150 -17.31 -6.94 12.20
C LEU A 150 -16.19 -7.84 12.69
N ARG A 151 -15.79 -7.72 13.97
CA ARG A 151 -14.78 -8.58 14.59
C ARG A 151 -15.23 -10.04 14.59
N THR A 152 -16.46 -10.31 14.99
CA THR A 152 -17.06 -11.66 14.94
C THR A 152 -16.94 -12.26 13.54
N ARG A 153 -17.16 -11.46 12.50
CA ARG A 153 -17.04 -11.92 11.11
C ARG A 153 -15.57 -12.12 10.67
N VAL A 154 -14.64 -11.28 11.11
CA VAL A 154 -13.19 -11.50 10.93
C VAL A 154 -12.77 -12.84 11.55
N ASP A 155 -13.16 -13.06 12.81
CA ASP A 155 -12.81 -14.27 13.55
C ASP A 155 -13.38 -15.53 12.89
N TYR A 156 -14.62 -15.46 12.41
CA TYR A 156 -15.25 -16.52 11.64
C TYR A 156 -14.46 -16.87 10.37
N ILE A 157 -14.12 -15.86 9.55
CA ILE A 157 -13.40 -16.06 8.29
C ILE A 157 -12.03 -16.69 8.55
N VAL A 158 -11.27 -16.18 9.53
CA VAL A 158 -9.95 -16.73 9.87
C VAL A 158 -10.07 -18.17 10.37
N THR A 159 -11.09 -18.48 11.16
CA THR A 159 -11.34 -19.84 11.66
C THR A 159 -11.62 -20.81 10.51
N GLU A 160 -12.46 -20.43 9.54
CA GLU A 160 -12.76 -21.28 8.37
C GLU A 160 -11.56 -21.43 7.43
N LEU A 161 -10.74 -20.38 7.26
CA LEU A 161 -9.48 -20.46 6.53
C LEU A 161 -8.50 -21.42 7.20
N ALA A 162 -8.37 -21.37 8.53
CA ALA A 162 -7.54 -22.30 9.28
C ALA A 162 -8.06 -23.75 9.13
N ARG A 163 -9.38 -23.94 9.16
CA ARG A 163 -10.02 -25.25 8.95
C ARG A 163 -9.71 -25.82 7.57
N ALA A 164 -9.78 -24.99 6.53
CA ALA A 164 -9.42 -25.36 5.16
C ALA A 164 -7.92 -25.68 5.03
N GLN A 165 -7.06 -24.82 5.57
CA GLN A 165 -5.61 -25.01 5.53
C GLN A 165 -5.17 -26.31 6.23
N ALA A 166 -5.86 -26.72 7.29
CA ALA A 166 -5.58 -27.96 8.00
C ALA A 166 -5.78 -29.23 7.13
N GLN A 167 -6.50 -29.14 6.01
CA GLN A 167 -6.66 -30.25 5.06
C GLN A 167 -5.47 -30.39 4.10
N ASP A 168 -4.57 -29.41 4.07
CA ASP A 168 -3.43 -29.39 3.17
C ASP A 168 -2.11 -29.29 3.94
N SER A 169 -1.41 -30.42 4.05
CA SER A 169 -0.13 -30.51 4.77
C SER A 169 0.98 -29.60 4.23
N SER A 170 0.83 -29.06 3.01
CA SER A 170 1.77 -28.10 2.45
C SER A 170 1.63 -26.69 3.03
N GLY A 171 0.55 -26.42 3.77
CA GLY A 171 0.22 -25.10 4.31
C GLY A 171 -0.51 -24.18 3.33
N TYR A 172 -0.87 -24.67 2.14
CA TYR A 172 -1.62 -23.91 1.16
C TYR A 172 -3.09 -23.71 1.58
N VAL A 173 -3.61 -22.50 1.35
CA VAL A 173 -5.03 -22.17 1.44
C VAL A 173 -5.32 -21.08 0.43
N GLY A 174 -6.33 -21.29 -0.42
CA GLY A 174 -6.65 -20.36 -1.50
C GLY A 174 -7.95 -20.73 -2.20
N GLY A 175 -8.73 -19.72 -2.59
CA GLY A 175 -9.98 -19.87 -3.35
C GLY A 175 -9.85 -19.55 -4.84
N LEU A 176 -8.62 -19.33 -5.32
CA LEU A 176 -8.37 -19.00 -6.71
C LEU A 176 -8.55 -20.22 -7.62
N THR A 177 -8.93 -19.95 -8.86
CA THR A 177 -9.16 -20.97 -9.87
C THR A 177 -8.30 -20.71 -11.08
N ARG A 178 -8.22 -21.70 -11.96
CA ARG A 178 -7.56 -21.55 -13.26
C ARG A 178 -8.38 -22.22 -14.34
N LYS A 179 -8.20 -21.78 -15.57
CA LYS A 179 -8.74 -22.43 -16.76
C LYS A 179 -7.69 -23.36 -17.34
N ASN A 180 -7.99 -24.65 -17.42
CA ASN A 180 -7.11 -25.63 -18.05
C ASN A 180 -7.19 -25.58 -19.58
N ASP A 181 -6.37 -26.38 -20.27
CA ASP A 181 -6.29 -26.40 -21.74
C ASP A 181 -7.62 -26.81 -22.40
N ALA A 182 -8.47 -27.57 -21.71
CA ALA A 182 -9.81 -27.94 -22.15
C ALA A 182 -10.85 -26.83 -21.91
N GLY A 183 -10.44 -25.69 -21.36
CA GLY A 183 -11.32 -24.56 -21.06
C GLY A 183 -12.13 -24.71 -19.76
N GLN A 184 -11.85 -25.72 -18.95
CA GLN A 184 -12.58 -26.00 -17.71
C GLN A 184 -11.94 -25.28 -16.52
N ILE A 185 -12.77 -24.84 -15.57
CA ILE A 185 -12.32 -24.21 -14.33
C ILE A 185 -11.95 -25.29 -13.31
N GLU A 186 -10.73 -25.21 -12.79
CA GLU A 186 -10.22 -26.12 -11.77
C GLU A 186 -9.47 -25.39 -10.65
N ALA A 187 -9.01 -26.14 -9.65
CA ALA A 187 -8.33 -25.61 -8.48
C ALA A 187 -7.07 -24.83 -8.85
N GLY A 188 -6.96 -23.59 -8.35
CA GLY A 188 -5.84 -22.70 -8.63
C GLY A 188 -4.51 -23.13 -8.04
N LYS A 189 -4.50 -24.09 -7.09
CA LYS A 189 -3.25 -24.64 -6.53
C LYS A 189 -2.32 -25.15 -7.62
N GLN A 190 -2.87 -25.73 -8.69
CA GLN A 190 -2.08 -26.28 -9.79
C GLN A 190 -1.23 -25.23 -10.51
N VAL A 191 -1.64 -23.94 -10.52
CA VAL A 191 -0.78 -22.84 -11.01
C VAL A 191 0.56 -22.82 -10.28
N PHE A 192 0.52 -22.97 -8.95
CA PHE A 192 1.69 -22.94 -8.10
C PHE A 192 2.53 -24.20 -8.19
N GLU A 193 1.91 -25.37 -8.41
CA GLU A 193 2.66 -26.60 -8.65
C GLU A 193 3.36 -26.59 -10.01
N ASP A 194 2.74 -26.01 -11.04
CA ASP A 194 3.39 -25.78 -12.33
C ASP A 194 4.61 -24.84 -12.18
N LEU A 195 4.48 -23.77 -11.38
CA LEU A 195 5.61 -22.89 -11.04
C LEU A 195 6.72 -23.64 -10.28
N ARG A 196 6.36 -24.54 -9.36
CA ARG A 196 7.31 -25.39 -8.64
C ARG A 196 8.10 -26.29 -9.60
N GLY A 197 7.45 -26.76 -10.66
CA GLY A 197 8.06 -27.49 -11.77
C GLY A 197 8.84 -26.62 -12.76
N GLY A 198 8.86 -25.29 -12.58
CA GLY A 198 9.55 -24.34 -13.46
C GLY A 198 8.76 -23.90 -14.70
N VAL A 199 7.48 -24.26 -14.80
CA VAL A 199 6.60 -23.86 -15.91
C VAL A 199 6.02 -22.48 -15.62
N ILE A 200 6.46 -21.48 -16.38
CA ILE A 200 6.07 -20.07 -16.21
C ILE A 200 5.49 -19.54 -17.52
N ASN A 201 4.17 -19.67 -17.66
CA ASN A 201 3.41 -19.07 -18.76
C ASN A 201 2.79 -17.75 -18.26
N ALA A 202 3.62 -16.72 -18.17
CA ALA A 202 3.25 -15.42 -17.63
C ALA A 202 2.90 -14.40 -18.73
N SER A 203 1.83 -13.65 -18.49
CA SER A 203 1.47 -12.42 -19.19
C SER A 203 1.01 -11.39 -18.15
N ALA A 204 0.74 -10.15 -18.58
CA ALA A 204 0.41 -9.04 -17.66
C ALA A 204 -0.66 -9.39 -16.61
N PHE A 205 -1.69 -10.15 -16.99
CA PHE A 205 -2.80 -10.53 -16.11
C PHE A 205 -3.05 -12.03 -16.06
N SER A 206 -2.27 -12.87 -16.73
CA SER A 206 -2.46 -14.32 -16.68
C SER A 206 -1.19 -15.05 -16.32
N LEU A 207 -1.32 -16.06 -15.47
CA LEU A 207 -0.24 -16.98 -15.12
C LEU A 207 -0.79 -18.40 -15.07
N ASN A 208 -0.28 -19.26 -15.95
CA ASN A 208 -0.66 -20.68 -16.07
C ASN A 208 -2.19 -20.89 -16.05
N GLY A 209 -2.93 -20.08 -16.81
CA GLY A 209 -4.38 -20.18 -16.97
C GLY A 209 -5.22 -19.52 -15.85
N SER A 210 -4.59 -18.91 -14.85
CA SER A 210 -5.28 -18.12 -13.81
C SER A 210 -5.13 -16.62 -14.04
N TRP A 211 -6.15 -15.84 -13.68
CA TRP A 211 -6.11 -14.38 -13.75
C TRP A 211 -5.46 -13.80 -12.49
N SER A 212 -4.28 -13.21 -12.65
CA SER A 212 -3.49 -12.53 -11.60
C SER A 212 -3.42 -13.31 -10.26
N PRO A 213 -2.99 -14.58 -10.25
CA PRO A 213 -3.01 -15.43 -9.04
C PRO A 213 -2.15 -14.89 -7.91
N LEU A 214 -0.99 -14.28 -8.22
CA LEU A 214 -0.13 -13.65 -7.21
C LEU A 214 -0.81 -12.42 -6.57
N TYR A 215 -1.54 -11.62 -7.35
CA TYR A 215 -2.38 -10.53 -6.83
C TYR A 215 -3.46 -11.06 -5.90
N THR A 216 -4.11 -12.16 -6.24
CA THR A 216 -5.18 -12.78 -5.45
C THR A 216 -4.65 -13.24 -4.10
N VAL A 217 -3.53 -13.96 -4.10
CA VAL A 217 -2.88 -14.40 -2.87
C VAL A 217 -2.40 -13.21 -2.04
N HIS A 218 -1.87 -12.16 -2.66
CA HIS A 218 -1.52 -10.93 -1.95
C HIS A 218 -2.73 -10.32 -1.20
N LYS A 219 -3.95 -10.37 -1.74
CA LYS A 219 -5.12 -9.83 -1.01
C LYS A 219 -5.41 -10.64 0.25
N LEU A 220 -5.24 -11.95 0.19
CA LEU A 220 -5.36 -12.81 1.35
C LEU A 220 -4.27 -12.49 2.39
N PHE A 221 -3.03 -12.29 1.96
CA PHE A 221 -1.92 -11.87 2.84
C PHE A 221 -2.25 -10.56 3.56
N ALA A 222 -2.61 -9.53 2.80
CA ALA A 222 -2.96 -8.22 3.35
C ALA A 222 -4.14 -8.32 4.32
N GLY A 223 -5.17 -9.11 3.99
CA GLY A 223 -6.31 -9.36 4.87
C GLY A 223 -5.93 -10.03 6.18
N LEU A 224 -5.10 -11.08 6.15
CA LEU A 224 -4.65 -11.78 7.37
C LEU A 224 -3.75 -10.88 8.24
N LEU A 225 -2.88 -10.09 7.62
CA LEU A 225 -2.08 -9.07 8.32
C LEU A 225 -2.98 -8.01 8.97
N ASP A 226 -3.97 -7.48 8.24
CA ASP A 226 -4.91 -6.49 8.78
C ASP A 226 -5.76 -7.09 9.91
N ALA A 227 -6.21 -8.35 9.79
CA ALA A 227 -6.98 -9.04 10.82
C ALA A 227 -6.20 -9.17 12.14
N GLN A 228 -4.91 -9.52 12.07
CA GLN A 228 -4.09 -9.59 13.27
C GLN A 228 -3.82 -8.20 13.87
N ALA A 229 -3.47 -7.21 13.05
CA ALA A 229 -3.06 -5.89 13.56
C ALA A 229 -4.24 -5.01 14.03
N LEU A 230 -5.38 -5.09 13.35
CA LEU A 230 -6.49 -4.16 13.53
C LEU A 230 -7.69 -4.77 14.28
N ALA A 231 -7.88 -6.08 14.17
CA ALA A 231 -8.93 -6.81 14.90
C ALA A 231 -8.40 -7.70 16.04
N GLY A 232 -7.08 -7.79 16.22
CA GLY A 232 -6.47 -8.55 17.31
C GLY A 232 -6.58 -10.07 17.15
N ASN A 233 -6.86 -10.58 15.95
CA ASN A 233 -6.96 -12.01 15.70
C ASN A 233 -5.57 -12.63 15.53
N ALA A 234 -5.05 -13.25 16.59
CA ALA A 234 -3.73 -13.89 16.57
C ALA A 234 -3.65 -15.12 15.64
N GLN A 235 -4.75 -15.83 15.42
CA GLN A 235 -4.82 -16.99 14.53
C GLN A 235 -4.55 -16.60 13.07
N ALA A 236 -4.81 -15.35 12.68
CA ALA A 236 -4.55 -14.89 11.31
C ALA A 236 -3.07 -15.02 10.91
N LEU A 237 -2.13 -14.77 11.83
CA LEU A 237 -0.71 -15.01 11.57
C LEU A 237 -0.37 -16.50 11.50
N GLN A 238 -1.06 -17.34 12.29
CA GLN A 238 -0.89 -18.80 12.25
C GLN A 238 -1.36 -19.39 10.92
N VAL A 239 -2.35 -18.77 10.27
CA VAL A 239 -2.77 -19.13 8.91
C VAL A 239 -1.81 -18.57 7.85
N LEU A 240 -1.33 -17.33 8.05
CA LEU A 240 -0.47 -16.67 7.07
C LEU A 240 0.92 -17.31 6.94
N GLN A 241 1.55 -17.71 8.05
CA GLN A 241 2.92 -18.23 8.03
C GLN A 241 3.08 -19.51 7.19
N PRO A 242 2.22 -20.55 7.31
CA PRO A 242 2.32 -21.74 6.46
C PRO A 242 2.07 -21.42 4.99
N LEU A 243 1.12 -20.52 4.68
CA LEU A 243 0.85 -20.09 3.31
C LEU A 243 2.06 -19.33 2.72
N ALA A 244 2.70 -18.47 3.51
CA ALA A 244 3.94 -17.80 3.14
C ALA A 244 5.09 -18.80 2.96
N GLY A 245 5.20 -19.81 3.81
CA GLY A 245 6.17 -20.89 3.68
C GLY A 245 5.99 -21.68 2.38
N TYR A 246 4.76 -22.05 2.05
CA TYR A 246 4.40 -22.77 0.82
C TYR A 246 4.88 -22.03 -0.44
N LEU A 247 4.55 -20.74 -0.56
CA LEU A 247 4.93 -19.91 -1.71
C LEU A 247 6.44 -19.59 -1.71
N ALA A 248 7.02 -19.30 -0.55
CA ALA A 248 8.46 -19.09 -0.44
C ALA A 248 9.24 -20.31 -0.95
N GLY A 249 8.80 -21.52 -0.63
CA GLY A 249 9.41 -22.75 -1.14
C GLY A 249 9.36 -22.87 -2.66
N ILE A 250 8.35 -22.30 -3.33
CA ILE A 250 8.29 -22.23 -4.79
C ILE A 250 9.30 -21.20 -5.30
N PHE A 251 9.29 -19.99 -4.73
CA PHE A 251 10.19 -18.93 -5.14
C PHE A 251 11.66 -19.32 -4.94
N ASP A 252 12.00 -20.07 -3.89
CA ASP A 252 13.34 -20.61 -3.63
C ASP A 252 13.88 -21.47 -4.78
N GLY A 253 13.01 -22.17 -5.51
CA GLY A 253 13.38 -22.96 -6.67
C GLY A 253 13.61 -22.16 -7.96
N LEU A 254 13.20 -20.90 -8.02
CA LEU A 254 13.28 -20.09 -9.25
C LEU A 254 14.60 -19.31 -9.34
N SER A 255 15.24 -19.34 -10.50
CA SER A 255 16.36 -18.43 -10.80
C SER A 255 15.92 -16.96 -10.83
N GLN A 256 16.87 -16.01 -10.76
CA GLN A 256 16.54 -14.59 -10.86
C GLN A 256 15.81 -14.25 -12.16
N THR A 257 16.22 -14.84 -13.29
CA THR A 257 15.56 -14.64 -14.59
C THR A 257 14.13 -15.15 -14.57
N GLN A 258 13.90 -16.34 -14.02
CA GLN A 258 12.55 -16.91 -13.86
C GLN A 258 11.69 -16.05 -12.92
N MET A 259 12.27 -15.54 -11.83
CA MET A 259 11.57 -14.65 -10.90
C MET A 259 11.16 -13.35 -11.58
N GLN A 260 12.04 -12.72 -12.36
CA GLN A 260 11.68 -11.49 -13.09
C GLN A 260 10.64 -11.75 -14.20
N ALA A 261 10.68 -12.92 -14.85
CA ALA A 261 9.65 -13.33 -15.81
C ALA A 261 8.29 -13.58 -15.12
N LEU A 262 8.29 -14.19 -13.93
CA LEU A 262 7.10 -14.34 -13.10
C LEU A 262 6.49 -12.97 -12.73
N LEU A 263 7.33 -12.01 -12.36
CA LEU A 263 6.92 -10.65 -11.96
C LEU A 263 6.43 -9.79 -13.14
N ASP A 264 6.52 -10.27 -14.38
CA ASP A 264 5.81 -9.65 -15.50
C ASP A 264 4.28 -9.87 -15.42
N SER A 265 3.83 -10.84 -14.61
CA SER A 265 2.41 -10.99 -14.23
C SER A 265 2.06 -10.15 -13.00
N GLU A 266 0.81 -9.72 -12.88
CA GLU A 266 0.36 -8.91 -11.74
C GLU A 266 0.46 -9.67 -10.40
N PHE A 267 1.31 -9.16 -9.50
CA PHE A 267 1.53 -9.72 -8.17
C PHE A 267 1.02 -8.84 -7.02
N GLY A 268 0.37 -7.71 -7.32
CA GLY A 268 -0.09 -6.77 -6.31
C GLY A 268 1.07 -6.19 -5.48
N GLY A 269 0.91 -6.15 -4.15
CA GLY A 269 1.95 -5.74 -3.20
C GLY A 269 2.52 -6.93 -2.43
N LEU A 270 2.63 -8.11 -3.05
CA LEU A 270 3.06 -9.33 -2.34
C LEU A 270 4.43 -9.14 -1.66
N ASN A 271 5.33 -8.40 -2.30
CA ASN A 271 6.60 -7.98 -1.73
C ASN A 271 6.42 -7.23 -0.39
N GLU A 272 5.52 -6.26 -0.32
CA GLU A 272 5.19 -5.52 0.92
C GLU A 272 4.67 -6.45 2.00
N SER A 273 3.77 -7.37 1.65
CA SER A 273 3.21 -8.31 2.62
C SER A 273 4.27 -9.26 3.22
N TYR A 274 5.25 -9.70 2.43
CA TYR A 274 6.38 -10.49 2.96
C TYR A 274 7.31 -9.67 3.85
N LEU A 275 7.59 -8.41 3.47
CA LEU A 275 8.40 -7.50 4.29
C LEU A 275 7.71 -7.21 5.63
N GLU A 276 6.40 -6.94 5.61
CA GLU A 276 5.58 -6.72 6.79
C GLU A 276 5.51 -7.98 7.67
N LEU A 277 5.35 -9.16 7.07
CA LEU A 277 5.41 -10.43 7.80
C LEU A 277 6.76 -10.58 8.51
N GLY A 278 7.88 -10.31 7.82
CA GLY A 278 9.22 -10.31 8.42
C GLY A 278 9.38 -9.31 9.55
N ALA A 279 8.83 -8.11 9.42
CA ALA A 279 8.84 -7.10 10.47
C ALA A 279 8.05 -7.53 11.72
N ARG A 280 6.95 -8.27 11.54
CA ARG A 280 6.09 -8.75 12.64
C ARG A 280 6.63 -9.99 13.34
N THR A 281 7.22 -10.92 12.60
CA THR A 281 7.72 -12.18 13.18
C THR A 281 9.20 -12.10 13.59
N GLY A 282 9.95 -11.14 13.06
CA GLY A 282 11.39 -11.04 13.24
C GLY A 282 12.19 -12.02 12.38
N GLU A 283 11.54 -12.79 11.49
CA GLU A 283 12.21 -13.78 10.66
C GLU A 283 12.77 -13.16 9.38
N HIS A 284 14.10 -13.17 9.27
CA HIS A 284 14.82 -12.65 8.09
C HIS A 284 14.46 -13.37 6.78
N ARG A 285 13.96 -14.61 6.84
CA ARG A 285 13.50 -15.37 5.67
C ARG A 285 12.43 -14.61 4.89
N TRP A 286 11.45 -14.02 5.57
CA TRP A 286 10.36 -13.30 4.91
C TRP A 286 10.85 -12.01 4.25
N VAL A 287 11.80 -11.32 4.88
CA VAL A 287 12.45 -10.15 4.29
C VAL A 287 13.21 -10.52 3.01
N ALA A 288 13.94 -11.64 3.00
CA ALA A 288 14.67 -12.11 1.83
C ALA A 288 13.73 -12.44 0.65
N ILE A 289 12.59 -13.09 0.91
CA ILE A 289 11.58 -13.36 -0.12
C ILE A 289 10.95 -12.06 -0.64
N GLY A 290 10.60 -11.13 0.26
CA GLY A 290 10.07 -9.82 -0.12
C GLY A 290 11.02 -9.03 -1.03
N GLN A 291 12.34 -9.12 -0.79
CA GLN A 291 13.35 -8.51 -1.65
C GLN A 291 13.44 -9.17 -3.03
N ARG A 292 13.29 -10.50 -3.12
CA ARG A 292 13.28 -11.22 -4.41
C ARG A 292 12.07 -10.89 -5.27
N LEU A 293 10.94 -10.51 -4.65
CA LEU A 293 9.71 -10.07 -5.32
C LEU A 293 9.78 -8.63 -5.85
N ARG A 294 10.94 -7.97 -5.80
CA ARG A 294 11.16 -6.66 -6.39
C ARG A 294 11.22 -6.76 -7.93
N HIS A 295 10.36 -6.02 -8.62
CA HIS A 295 10.34 -6.00 -10.09
C HIS A 295 11.30 -4.93 -10.63
N ASP A 296 12.46 -5.38 -11.13
CA ASP A 296 13.55 -4.47 -11.51
C ASP A 296 13.18 -3.58 -12.70
N LYS A 297 12.32 -4.05 -13.60
CA LYS A 297 11.80 -3.27 -14.74
C LYS A 297 11.02 -2.03 -14.30
N VAL A 298 10.46 -2.02 -13.09
CA VAL A 298 9.69 -0.88 -12.54
C VAL A 298 10.57 -0.04 -11.64
N ILE A 299 11.25 -0.68 -10.70
CA ILE A 299 11.98 0.02 -9.64
C ILE A 299 13.30 0.59 -10.16
N GLY A 300 13.98 -0.10 -11.08
CA GLY A 300 15.24 0.36 -11.66
C GLY A 300 15.13 1.74 -12.32
N PRO A 301 14.22 1.94 -13.30
CA PRO A 301 14.00 3.25 -13.91
C PRO A 301 13.63 4.34 -12.90
N ALA A 302 12.69 4.04 -11.99
CA ALA A 302 12.25 4.98 -10.96
C ALA A 302 13.40 5.43 -10.04
N GLN A 303 14.28 4.51 -9.64
CA GLN A 303 15.48 4.84 -8.84
C GLN A 303 16.48 5.72 -9.59
N SER A 304 16.53 5.60 -10.92
CA SER A 304 17.35 6.47 -11.76
C SER A 304 16.68 7.80 -12.13
N GLY A 305 15.52 8.11 -11.54
CA GLY A 305 14.73 9.32 -11.84
C GLY A 305 14.09 9.31 -13.24
N LYS A 306 13.95 8.13 -13.86
CA LYS A 306 13.35 7.97 -15.19
C LYS A 306 11.91 7.50 -15.07
N ASP A 307 11.00 8.25 -15.67
CA ASP A 307 9.61 7.82 -15.83
C ASP A 307 9.51 6.80 -16.99
N ALA A 308 9.33 5.54 -16.63
CA ALA A 308 9.07 4.44 -17.56
C ALA A 308 7.65 3.87 -17.35
N LEU A 309 6.70 4.70 -16.91
CA LEU A 309 5.30 4.34 -16.68
C LEU A 309 4.36 4.48 -17.90
N PRO A 310 4.64 5.30 -18.94
CA PRO A 310 3.75 5.38 -20.11
C PRO A 310 3.44 4.01 -20.71
N HIS A 311 2.19 3.80 -21.13
CA HIS A 311 1.67 2.55 -21.71
C HIS A 311 1.67 1.32 -20.79
N HIS A 312 1.92 1.49 -19.50
CA HIS A 312 1.74 0.43 -18.50
C HIS A 312 0.40 0.56 -17.76
N HIS A 313 -0.14 -0.58 -17.32
CA HIS A 313 -1.32 -0.59 -16.46
C HIS A 313 -0.98 -0.02 -15.07
N ALA A 314 -1.63 1.09 -14.69
CA ALA A 314 -1.25 1.88 -13.52
C ALA A 314 -1.33 1.12 -12.19
N ASN A 315 -2.45 0.42 -11.92
CA ASN A 315 -2.65 -0.26 -10.63
C ASN A 315 -1.64 -1.40 -10.38
N THR A 316 -1.14 -2.03 -11.45
CA THR A 316 -0.09 -3.07 -11.37
C THR A 316 1.25 -2.49 -10.95
N ARG A 317 1.55 -1.26 -11.38
CA ARG A 317 2.83 -0.58 -11.09
C ARG A 317 2.85 0.16 -9.76
N CYS A 318 1.74 0.77 -9.35
CA CYS A 318 1.67 1.50 -8.07
C CYS A 318 1.85 0.59 -6.85
N ARG A 319 1.53 -0.71 -6.94
CA ARG A 319 1.66 -1.66 -5.83
C ARG A 319 3.01 -2.37 -5.76
N SER A 320 3.75 -2.43 -6.86
CA SER A 320 5.10 -3.00 -6.89
C SER A 320 6.19 -2.05 -6.41
N SER A 321 5.86 -0.77 -6.18
CA SER A 321 6.80 0.30 -5.82
C SER A 321 7.17 0.37 -4.33
N SER A 322 6.69 -0.55 -3.50
CA SER A 322 7.04 -0.59 -2.08
C SER A 322 8.51 -1.00 -1.87
N VAL A 323 9.32 -0.02 -1.47
CA VAL A 323 10.70 -0.20 -1.03
C VAL A 323 10.71 -0.27 0.50
N PRO A 324 11.50 -1.16 1.14
CA PRO A 324 11.61 -1.19 2.60
C PRO A 324 11.98 0.19 3.15
N ARG A 325 11.22 0.68 4.14
CA ARG A 325 11.62 1.86 4.92
C ARG A 325 12.92 1.52 5.64
N GLY A 326 14.01 2.19 5.25
CA GLY A 326 15.32 2.00 5.87
C GLY A 326 16.53 1.93 4.91
N SER A 327 16.34 2.09 3.59
CA SER A 327 17.46 2.09 2.63
C SER A 327 17.96 3.49 2.25
N SER A 328 18.11 4.39 3.22
CA SER A 328 18.92 5.60 3.04
C SER A 328 20.38 5.30 3.42
N LYS A 329 21.12 4.76 2.43
CA LYS A 329 22.59 4.79 2.20
C LYS A 329 23.13 3.43 1.75
N TRP A 330 23.44 3.33 0.46
CA TRP A 330 24.53 2.50 -0.02
C TRP A 330 25.32 3.30 -1.06
N PRO A 331 26.52 3.78 -0.70
CA PRO A 331 27.68 3.63 -1.53
C PRO A 331 28.55 2.54 -0.90
N ALA A 332 28.86 1.52 -1.69
CA ALA A 332 29.86 0.52 -1.36
C ALA A 332 31.21 1.21 -1.12
N MET A 333 31.58 1.42 0.14
CA MET A 333 32.94 1.58 0.60
C MET A 333 32.91 1.46 2.14
N TRP A 334 33.91 0.80 2.72
CA TRP A 334 34.16 0.63 4.17
C TRP A 334 33.49 -0.58 4.85
N MET A 335 34.20 -1.73 4.80
CA MET A 335 34.22 -2.66 5.93
C MET A 335 34.75 -1.92 7.17
N PRO A 336 34.07 -1.95 8.32
CA PRO A 336 34.70 -1.62 9.59
C PRO A 336 35.39 -2.88 10.11
N LEU A 337 36.72 -2.82 10.13
CA LEU A 337 37.57 -3.63 10.99
C LEU A 337 36.97 -3.73 12.40
N LEU A 338 36.79 -4.97 12.86
CA LEU A 338 36.49 -5.30 14.25
C LEU A 338 37.50 -4.62 15.19
N PRO A 339 37.06 -3.90 16.24
CA PRO A 339 37.95 -3.52 17.31
C PRO A 339 37.73 -4.38 18.57
N ARG A 340 38.87 -4.77 19.12
CA ARG A 340 39.17 -5.16 20.51
C ARG A 340 39.12 -6.64 20.87
N ASN A 341 40.30 -7.17 21.17
CA ASN A 341 40.55 -7.48 22.58
C ASN A 341 41.98 -7.08 22.99
N SER A 342 42.10 -5.98 23.72
CA SER A 342 43.32 -5.60 24.44
C SER A 342 42.91 -5.11 25.82
N SER A 343 42.86 -6.03 26.77
CA SER A 343 43.09 -5.70 28.17
C SER A 343 43.90 -6.83 28.80
N GLY A 344 45.20 -6.58 28.94
CA GLY A 344 46.05 -7.38 29.80
C GLY A 344 45.67 -7.11 31.25
N ARG A 345 45.47 -8.19 32.01
CA ARG A 345 45.80 -8.20 33.44
C ARG A 345 46.87 -9.26 33.66
N ARG A 346 47.97 -8.81 34.25
CA ARG A 346 49.13 -9.59 34.64
C ARG A 346 48.75 -10.56 35.78
N SER A 347 49.34 -11.73 35.72
CA SER A 347 49.46 -12.73 36.79
C SER A 347 50.19 -12.15 38.02
N PRO A 348 50.12 -12.86 39.15
CA PRO A 348 51.34 -13.57 39.55
C PRO A 348 51.10 -15.04 39.90
N THR A 349 52.11 -15.82 39.54
CA THR A 349 52.47 -17.19 39.93
C THR A 349 52.38 -17.48 41.42
N THR A 350 51.85 -18.64 41.82
CA THR A 350 52.40 -19.47 42.93
C THR A 350 51.90 -20.93 42.85
N THR A 351 52.85 -21.84 42.62
CA THR A 351 53.03 -23.21 43.17
C THR A 351 52.14 -24.40 42.77
N ALA A 352 52.88 -25.46 42.43
CA ALA A 352 52.49 -26.80 42.01
C ALA A 352 51.97 -27.71 43.15
N MET A 353 51.14 -28.68 42.76
CA MET A 353 51.31 -30.12 43.04
C MET A 353 50.74 -30.90 41.88
#